data_AF-A0A0G0ZII9-F1
#
_entry.id   AF-A0A0G0ZII9-F1
#
_cell.length_a   1.000
_cell.length_b   1.000
_cell.length_c   1.000
_cell.angle_alpha   90.00
_cell.angle_beta   90.00
_cell.angle_gamma   90.00
#
_symmetry.space_group_name_H-M   'P 1'
#
loop_
_entity.id
_entity.type
_entity.pdbx_description
1 polymer ?
#
loop_
_entity_poly.entity_id
_entity_poly.type
_entity_poly.pdbx_seq_one_letter_code
_entity_poly.pdbx_strand_id
1 'polypeptide(L)'
;MDMEVVGAGIINEWKALPYDWRFDLEEILAGGKVVGSAGGLENISYIEATSTPYIFEELARLAKSSNSGKLTIIAHSNGGLLAKYLLKEIEDETHPYHWLLDKIDKVILVAVPQIGTPAAVEGLLHGDEPQLGANVGPVDWGFIVDEERARELVENMKSAYNLLPSERYFDFVESPIVEFNENSSDAYDFRNLYGEKIDTFEELQDFLLGDPQSGTGRFEPAANDEESLNVLKPYFLSGAKLKHDDIDNWTAPENIEVIQIAGWGIKFCASLSTLDRDILKTHEGDGTVVLPSAVAMSTSTPNVERYYVNIRNYNKRRIY
;
A
#
# COMPACT_ATOMS: atom_id res chain seq x y z
N MET A 1 -8.28 -17.18 -14.29
CA MET A 1 -7.45 -18.21 -13.62
C MET A 1 -8.13 -19.57 -13.62
N ASP A 2 -9.41 -19.68 -13.24
CA ASP A 2 -10.14 -20.95 -13.13
C ASP A 2 -10.08 -21.88 -14.36
N MET A 3 -10.45 -21.42 -15.55
CA MET A 3 -10.47 -22.32 -16.72
C MET A 3 -9.08 -22.54 -17.34
N GLU A 4 -8.18 -21.56 -17.20
CA GLU A 4 -6.89 -21.57 -17.91
C GLU A 4 -5.78 -22.27 -17.11
N VAL A 5 -5.80 -22.20 -15.77
CA VAL A 5 -4.73 -22.73 -14.92
C VAL A 5 -5.22 -23.94 -14.11
N VAL A 6 -6.36 -23.83 -13.43
CA VAL A 6 -6.97 -24.97 -12.72
C VAL A 6 -7.54 -25.98 -13.73
N GLY A 7 -8.34 -25.51 -14.69
CA GLY A 7 -8.94 -26.37 -15.73
C GLY A 7 -7.91 -27.12 -16.59
N ALA A 8 -6.71 -26.56 -16.75
CA ALA A 8 -5.59 -27.19 -17.44
C ALA A 8 -4.78 -28.15 -16.55
N GLY A 9 -5.11 -28.27 -15.27
CA GLY A 9 -4.41 -29.13 -14.31
C GLY A 9 -3.01 -28.64 -13.90
N ILE A 10 -2.69 -27.36 -14.14
CA ILE A 10 -1.41 -26.76 -13.76
C ILE A 10 -1.33 -26.59 -12.23
N ILE A 11 -2.42 -26.15 -11.62
CA ILE A 11 -2.60 -26.09 -10.16
C ILE A 11 -3.89 -26.84 -9.79
N ASN A 12 -3.97 -27.33 -8.55
CA ASN A 12 -5.17 -28.00 -8.06
C ASN A 12 -6.29 -27.02 -7.73
N GLU A 13 -5.96 -25.92 -7.07
CA GLU A 13 -6.92 -24.92 -6.58
C GLU A 13 -6.24 -23.54 -6.48
N TRP A 14 -7.03 -22.47 -6.59
CA TRP A 14 -6.65 -21.15 -6.10
C TRP A 14 -7.79 -20.58 -5.25
N LYS A 15 -7.45 -19.62 -4.39
CA LYS A 15 -8.42 -18.94 -3.53
C LYS A 15 -8.08 -17.46 -3.45
N ALA A 16 -9.07 -16.59 -3.62
CA ALA A 16 -8.94 -15.20 -3.24
C ALA A 16 -8.97 -15.07 -1.72
N LEU A 17 -8.05 -14.28 -1.16
CA LEU A 17 -7.98 -14.00 0.27
C LEU A 17 -8.40 -12.54 0.51
N PRO A 18 -9.71 -12.21 0.50
CA PRO A 18 -10.16 -10.87 0.81
C PRO A 18 -9.91 -10.54 2.29
N TYR A 19 -9.63 -9.28 2.57
CA TYR A 19 -9.42 -8.76 3.91
C TYR A 19 -10.05 -7.38 4.08
N ASP A 20 -10.29 -6.99 5.34
CA ASP A 20 -10.69 -5.62 5.64
C ASP A 20 -9.49 -4.68 5.48
N TRP A 21 -9.39 -4.09 4.29
CA TRP A 21 -8.30 -3.23 3.87
C TRP A 21 -8.21 -1.92 4.67
N ARG A 22 -9.12 -1.64 5.60
CA ARG A 22 -9.06 -0.46 6.47
C ARG A 22 -8.16 -0.65 7.69
N PHE A 23 -7.97 -1.91 8.10
CA PHE A 23 -7.19 -2.27 9.29
C PHE A 23 -5.69 -2.33 9.00
N ASP A 24 -4.89 -2.27 10.07
CA ASP A 24 -3.45 -2.43 9.97
C ASP A 24 -3.07 -3.88 9.62
N LEU A 25 -1.85 -4.10 9.13
CA LEU A 25 -1.38 -5.41 8.65
C LEU A 25 -1.46 -6.49 9.75
N GLU A 26 -1.09 -6.13 10.97
CA GLU A 26 -1.15 -7.01 12.15
C GLU A 26 -2.59 -7.43 12.49
N GLU A 27 -3.53 -6.48 12.48
CA GLU A 27 -4.95 -6.74 12.74
C GLU A 27 -5.55 -7.65 11.67
N ILE A 28 -5.14 -7.48 10.42
CA ILE A 28 -5.55 -8.34 9.31
C ILE A 28 -5.01 -9.78 9.50
N LEU A 29 -3.74 -9.95 9.88
CA LEU A 29 -3.14 -11.28 10.06
C LEU A 29 -3.63 -12.00 11.32
N ALA A 30 -3.96 -11.26 12.39
CA ALA A 30 -4.53 -11.82 13.61
C ALA A 30 -6.04 -12.10 13.50
N GLY A 31 -6.71 -11.51 12.50
CA GLY A 31 -8.16 -11.48 12.38
C GLY A 31 -8.75 -12.36 11.27
N GLY A 32 -9.99 -12.03 10.93
CA GLY A 32 -10.77 -12.74 9.92
C GLY A 32 -11.40 -14.02 10.46
N LYS A 33 -12.69 -13.94 10.78
CA LYS A 33 -13.52 -15.08 11.16
C LYS A 33 -14.59 -15.31 10.11
N VAL A 34 -14.69 -16.52 9.58
CA VAL A 34 -15.82 -16.90 8.74
C VAL A 34 -17.07 -16.98 9.62
N VAL A 35 -18.01 -16.06 9.40
CA VAL A 35 -19.28 -15.95 10.17
C VAL A 35 -20.49 -16.49 9.41
N GLY A 36 -20.28 -16.92 8.17
CA GLY A 36 -21.30 -17.55 7.34
C GLY A 36 -20.87 -17.63 5.90
N SER A 37 -21.80 -18.01 5.03
CA SER A 37 -21.62 -17.96 3.59
C SER A 37 -22.91 -17.50 2.92
N ALA A 38 -22.77 -16.72 1.84
CA ALA A 38 -23.88 -16.26 1.02
C ALA A 38 -23.47 -16.30 -0.45
N GLY A 39 -24.32 -16.88 -1.31
CA GLY A 39 -24.04 -16.98 -2.75
C GLY A 39 -22.77 -17.77 -3.11
N GLY A 40 -22.32 -18.69 -2.25
CA GLY A 40 -21.08 -19.44 -2.43
C GLY A 40 -19.80 -18.70 -2.02
N LEU A 41 -19.93 -17.50 -1.45
CA LEU A 41 -18.83 -16.72 -0.91
C LEU A 41 -18.86 -16.75 0.63
N GLU A 42 -17.69 -16.75 1.24
CA GLU A 42 -17.54 -16.68 2.70
C GLU A 42 -17.76 -15.25 3.18
N ASN A 43 -18.58 -15.09 4.22
CA ASN A 43 -18.70 -13.83 4.93
C ASN A 43 -17.64 -13.81 6.04
N ILE A 44 -16.68 -12.91 5.92
CA ILE A 44 -15.53 -12.82 6.83
C ILE A 44 -15.69 -11.55 7.67
N SER A 45 -15.66 -11.70 8.99
CA SER A 45 -15.64 -10.58 9.93
C SER A 45 -14.25 -10.38 10.50
N TYR A 46 -13.72 -9.17 10.41
CA TYR A 46 -12.45 -8.78 11.03
C TYR A 46 -12.61 -8.13 12.41
N ILE A 47 -13.85 -7.95 12.88
CA ILE A 47 -14.15 -7.44 14.23
C ILE A 47 -14.53 -8.55 15.22
N GLU A 48 -14.81 -9.76 14.71
CA GLU A 48 -15.11 -10.92 15.53
C GLU A 48 -13.83 -11.63 15.96
N ALA A 49 -13.69 -11.89 17.26
CA ALA A 49 -12.53 -12.59 17.79
C ALA A 49 -12.41 -14.01 17.20
N THR A 50 -11.18 -14.38 16.84
CA THR A 50 -10.80 -15.69 16.30
C THR A 50 -9.46 -16.13 16.88
N SER A 51 -9.28 -17.44 17.05
CA SER A 51 -7.97 -18.05 17.33
C SER A 51 -7.38 -18.75 16.10
N THR A 52 -8.09 -18.70 14.97
CA THR A 52 -7.76 -19.32 13.70
C THR A 52 -7.93 -18.24 12.62
N PRO A 53 -6.93 -17.37 12.42
CA PRO A 53 -7.05 -16.25 11.51
C PRO A 53 -7.25 -16.73 10.07
N TYR A 54 -8.14 -16.07 9.34
CA TYR A 54 -8.63 -16.53 8.04
C TYR A 54 -7.51 -16.81 7.03
N ILE A 55 -6.57 -15.88 6.90
CA ILE A 55 -5.47 -15.99 5.92
C ILE A 55 -4.61 -17.22 6.21
N PHE A 56 -4.25 -17.45 7.48
CA PHE A 56 -3.42 -18.60 7.85
C PHE A 56 -4.15 -19.94 7.70
N GLU A 57 -5.43 -20.00 8.05
CA GLU A 57 -6.26 -21.19 7.84
C GLU A 57 -6.37 -21.56 6.36
N GLU A 58 -6.62 -20.58 5.49
CA GLU A 58 -6.73 -20.83 4.05
C GLU A 58 -5.39 -21.23 3.42
N LEU A 59 -4.28 -20.59 3.81
CA LEU A 59 -2.95 -21.04 3.38
C LEU A 59 -2.66 -22.47 3.84
N ALA A 60 -2.97 -22.80 5.10
CA ALA A 60 -2.81 -24.15 5.62
C ALA A 60 -3.67 -25.19 4.90
N ARG A 61 -4.91 -24.83 4.54
CA ARG A 61 -5.82 -25.68 3.76
C ARG A 61 -5.29 -25.90 2.34
N LEU A 62 -4.90 -24.83 1.65
CA LEU A 62 -4.36 -24.89 0.29
C LEU A 62 -3.08 -25.73 0.25
N ALA A 63 -2.17 -25.57 1.22
CA ALA A 63 -0.92 -26.32 1.29
C ALA A 63 -1.16 -27.84 1.37
N LYS A 64 -2.20 -28.27 2.10
CA LYS A 64 -2.58 -29.70 2.22
C LYS A 64 -3.17 -30.26 0.93
N SER A 65 -3.83 -29.41 0.13
CA SER A 65 -4.47 -29.79 -1.14
C SER A 65 -3.56 -29.61 -2.37
N SER A 66 -2.40 -28.98 -2.20
CA SER A 66 -1.48 -28.70 -3.30
C SER A 66 -0.81 -29.98 -3.80
N ASN A 67 -0.76 -30.15 -5.13
CA ASN A 67 -0.10 -31.29 -5.77
C ASN A 67 1.40 -31.38 -5.44
N SER A 68 2.08 -30.24 -5.32
CA SER A 68 3.50 -30.15 -4.96
C SER A 68 3.72 -30.00 -3.45
N GLY A 69 2.66 -29.78 -2.68
CA GLY A 69 2.75 -29.33 -1.29
C GLY A 69 3.30 -27.91 -1.15
N LYS A 70 3.37 -27.14 -2.24
CA LYS A 70 3.84 -25.74 -2.27
C LYS A 70 2.73 -24.76 -2.65
N LEU A 71 2.93 -23.50 -2.28
CA LEU A 71 2.04 -22.37 -2.44
C LEU A 71 2.75 -21.21 -3.12
N THR A 72 2.09 -20.64 -4.12
CA THR A 72 2.45 -19.35 -4.71
C THR A 72 1.50 -18.27 -4.21
N ILE A 73 2.04 -17.20 -3.63
CA ILE A 73 1.27 -16.01 -3.25
C ILE A 73 1.36 -14.99 -4.40
N ILE A 74 0.22 -14.48 -4.83
CA ILE A 74 0.14 -13.36 -5.78
C ILE A 74 -0.56 -12.21 -5.06
N ALA A 75 0.14 -11.10 -4.93
CA ALA A 75 -0.31 -9.96 -4.17
C ALA A 75 -0.23 -8.68 -5.00
N HIS A 76 -1.21 -7.80 -4.83
CA HIS A 76 -1.32 -6.56 -5.59
C HIS A 76 -1.37 -5.37 -4.65
N SER A 77 -0.66 -4.27 -4.99
CA SER A 77 -0.69 -3.02 -4.23
C SER A 77 -0.48 -3.26 -2.73
N ASN A 78 -1.34 -2.74 -1.84
CA ASN A 78 -1.28 -2.94 -0.40
C ASN A 78 -1.24 -4.43 0.02
N GLY A 79 -1.87 -5.33 -0.74
CA GLY A 79 -1.80 -6.77 -0.46
C GLY A 79 -0.38 -7.32 -0.51
N GLY A 80 0.53 -6.67 -1.25
CA GLY A 80 1.95 -7.01 -1.26
C GLY A 80 2.68 -6.64 0.03
N LEU A 81 2.31 -5.54 0.68
CA LEU A 81 2.82 -5.20 2.01
C LEU A 81 2.33 -6.21 3.04
N LEU A 82 1.05 -6.59 2.97
CA LEU A 82 0.49 -7.66 3.80
C LEU A 82 1.20 -9.00 3.58
N ALA A 83 1.52 -9.36 2.33
CA ALA A 83 2.26 -10.58 2.01
C ALA A 83 3.69 -10.56 2.57
N LYS A 84 4.41 -9.42 2.46
CA LYS A 84 5.74 -9.26 3.06
C LYS A 84 5.67 -9.36 4.58
N TYR A 85 4.70 -8.67 5.20
CA TYR A 85 4.51 -8.69 6.65
C TYR A 85 4.14 -10.10 7.15
N LEU A 86 3.28 -10.84 6.43
CA LEU A 86 2.97 -12.24 6.72
C LEU A 86 4.23 -13.10 6.74
N LEU A 87 5.08 -12.99 5.72
CA LEU A 87 6.31 -13.77 5.62
C LEU A 87 7.28 -13.40 6.74
N LYS A 88 7.43 -12.12 7.04
CA LYS A 88 8.25 -11.60 8.14
C LYS A 88 7.79 -12.12 9.50
N GLU A 89 6.48 -12.18 9.75
CA GLU A 89 5.91 -12.68 11.01
C GLU A 89 6.13 -14.18 11.20
N ILE A 90 5.91 -14.97 10.14
CA ILE A 90 6.08 -16.43 10.23
C ILE A 90 7.54 -16.89 10.18
N GLU A 91 8.51 -15.99 10.02
CA GLU A 91 9.93 -16.31 10.22
C GLU A 91 10.26 -16.61 11.69
N ASP A 92 9.48 -16.11 12.64
CA ASP A 92 9.61 -16.49 14.04
C ASP A 92 9.27 -17.98 14.21
N GLU A 93 10.25 -18.78 14.64
CA GLU A 93 10.10 -20.23 14.87
C GLU A 93 9.03 -20.57 15.92
N THR A 94 8.66 -19.62 16.77
CA THR A 94 7.61 -19.77 17.78
C THR A 94 6.22 -19.46 17.24
N HIS A 95 6.11 -18.84 16.06
CA HIS A 95 4.83 -18.53 15.44
C HIS A 95 4.08 -19.83 15.06
N PRO A 96 2.79 -19.99 15.42
CA PRO A 96 2.04 -21.24 15.21
C PRO A 96 1.94 -21.68 13.74
N TYR A 97 2.13 -20.73 12.82
CA TYR A 97 2.12 -20.96 11.37
C TYR A 97 3.51 -20.92 10.72
N HIS A 98 4.61 -20.93 11.49
CA HIS A 98 5.99 -20.95 10.97
C HIS A 98 6.20 -22.02 9.88
N TRP A 99 5.59 -23.20 10.06
CA TRP A 99 5.67 -24.31 9.10
C TRP A 99 5.15 -23.97 7.68
N LEU A 100 4.35 -22.91 7.52
CA LEU A 100 3.91 -22.43 6.21
C LEU A 100 5.05 -21.81 5.39
N LEU A 101 6.12 -21.33 6.02
CA LEU A 101 7.28 -20.78 5.32
C LEU A 101 7.90 -21.83 4.38
N ASP A 102 7.95 -23.09 4.83
CA ASP A 102 8.37 -24.25 4.03
C ASP A 102 7.37 -24.65 2.94
N LYS A 103 6.16 -24.11 2.96
CA LYS A 103 5.13 -24.36 1.95
C LYS A 103 5.09 -23.26 0.90
N ILE A 104 5.57 -22.06 1.18
CA ILE A 104 5.60 -20.99 0.19
C ILE A 104 6.87 -21.15 -0.66
N ASP A 105 6.72 -21.21 -1.97
CA ASP A 105 7.84 -21.31 -2.92
C ASP A 105 7.96 -20.08 -3.82
N LYS A 106 6.90 -19.29 -3.94
CA LYS A 106 6.88 -18.11 -4.80
C LYS A 106 5.99 -17.00 -4.26
N VAL A 107 6.46 -15.77 -4.40
CA VAL A 107 5.72 -14.54 -4.08
C VAL A 107 5.80 -13.61 -5.28
N ILE A 108 4.65 -13.26 -5.85
CA ILE A 108 4.54 -12.34 -6.99
C ILE A 108 3.94 -11.04 -6.48
N LEU A 109 4.76 -9.99 -6.46
CA LEU A 109 4.42 -8.64 -6.01
C LEU A 109 4.07 -7.78 -7.22
N VAL A 110 2.80 -7.44 -7.39
CA VAL A 110 2.30 -6.66 -8.53
C VAL A 110 1.96 -5.24 -8.08
N ALA A 111 2.65 -4.23 -8.63
CA ALA A 111 2.39 -2.82 -8.34
C ALA A 111 2.37 -2.50 -6.82
N VAL A 112 3.27 -3.12 -6.06
CA VAL A 112 3.32 -2.99 -4.59
C VAL A 112 4.13 -1.75 -4.23
N PRO A 113 3.60 -0.80 -3.43
CA PRO A 113 4.38 0.35 -2.94
C PRO A 113 5.31 -0.10 -1.81
N GLN A 114 6.35 -0.87 -2.14
CA GLN A 114 7.14 -1.62 -1.15
C GLN A 114 7.86 -0.76 -0.11
N ILE A 115 8.14 0.50 -0.44
CA ILE A 115 8.73 1.54 0.41
C ILE A 115 7.83 2.79 0.44
N GLY A 116 6.53 2.62 0.18
CA GLY A 116 5.54 3.70 0.15
C GLY A 116 5.39 4.41 -1.20
N THR A 117 4.48 5.37 -1.25
CA THR A 117 4.20 6.20 -2.43
C THR A 117 3.80 7.64 -2.06
N PRO A 118 4.27 8.67 -2.81
CA PRO A 118 3.83 10.05 -2.62
C PRO A 118 2.31 10.25 -2.74
N ALA A 119 1.61 9.43 -3.52
CA ALA A 119 0.16 9.52 -3.66
C ALA A 119 -0.57 9.38 -2.31
N ALA A 120 -0.01 8.59 -1.37
CA ALA A 120 -0.59 8.44 -0.05
C ALA A 120 -0.49 9.71 0.80
N VAL A 121 0.54 10.54 0.59
CA VAL A 121 0.70 11.84 1.28
C VAL A 121 -0.44 12.77 0.89
N GLU A 122 -0.73 12.88 -0.39
CA GLU A 122 -1.86 13.67 -0.90
C GLU A 122 -3.19 13.10 -0.39
N GLY A 123 -3.40 11.78 -0.55
CA GLY A 123 -4.63 11.11 -0.11
C GLY A 123 -4.94 11.36 1.37
N LEU A 124 -3.95 11.25 2.25
CA LEU A 124 -4.11 11.45 3.69
C LEU A 124 -4.26 12.92 4.11
N LEU A 125 -3.58 13.85 3.42
CA LEU A 125 -3.65 15.27 3.74
C LEU A 125 -4.90 15.95 3.22
N HIS A 126 -5.54 15.39 2.18
CA HIS A 126 -6.69 15.99 1.50
C HIS A 126 -7.97 15.14 1.53
N GLY A 127 -7.90 13.90 2.00
CA GLY A 127 -9.04 12.98 1.93
C GLY A 127 -9.31 12.48 0.50
N ASP A 128 -8.31 12.53 -0.40
CA ASP A 128 -8.44 12.08 -1.79
C ASP A 128 -8.37 10.55 -1.89
N GLU A 129 -9.53 9.89 -1.72
CA GLU A 129 -9.69 8.43 -1.75
C GLU A 129 -9.14 7.75 -3.03
N PRO A 130 -9.36 8.29 -4.25
CA PRO A 130 -8.68 7.85 -5.47
C PRO A 130 -7.21 7.52 -5.31
N GLN A 131 -6.47 8.34 -4.56
CA GLN A 131 -5.02 8.20 -4.38
C GLN A 131 -4.60 7.06 -3.46
N LEU A 132 -5.56 6.50 -2.70
CA LEU A 132 -5.37 5.37 -1.81
C LEU A 132 -5.87 4.06 -2.42
N GLY A 133 -6.15 4.05 -3.72
CA GLY A 133 -6.58 2.85 -4.44
C GLY A 133 -8.08 2.54 -4.31
N ALA A 134 -8.89 3.49 -3.82
CA ALA A 134 -10.35 3.33 -3.74
C ALA A 134 -11.03 3.28 -5.12
N ASN A 135 -10.31 3.59 -6.21
CA ASN A 135 -10.78 3.47 -7.60
C ASN A 135 -10.90 2.02 -8.15
N VAL A 136 -11.15 1.04 -7.29
CA VAL A 136 -11.36 -0.37 -7.68
C VAL A 136 -12.79 -0.62 -8.15
N GLY A 137 -13.11 -0.18 -9.38
CA GLY A 137 -14.37 -0.52 -10.07
C GLY A 137 -14.84 0.53 -11.08
N PRO A 138 -15.98 0.31 -11.77
CA PRO A 138 -16.63 1.32 -12.62
C PRO A 138 -17.32 2.44 -11.82
N VAL A 139 -17.24 2.40 -10.49
CA VAL A 139 -17.82 3.38 -9.58
C VAL A 139 -16.68 3.85 -8.69
N ASP A 140 -16.27 5.09 -8.90
CA ASP A 140 -15.40 5.83 -7.99
C ASP A 140 -16.16 6.00 -6.66
N TRP A 141 -15.53 5.70 -5.54
CA TRP A 141 -16.14 5.85 -4.20
C TRP A 141 -16.51 7.31 -3.93
N GLY A 142 -15.84 8.26 -4.60
CA GLY A 142 -16.16 9.69 -4.58
C GLY A 142 -17.57 10.04 -5.09
N PHE A 143 -18.32 9.10 -5.68
CA PHE A 143 -19.75 9.30 -5.99
C PHE A 143 -20.71 8.83 -4.87
N ILE A 144 -20.24 8.11 -3.84
CA ILE A 144 -21.07 7.51 -2.79
C ILE A 144 -20.84 8.17 -1.43
N VAL A 145 -19.66 8.76 -1.19
CA VAL A 145 -19.25 9.38 0.08
C VAL A 145 -18.96 10.86 -0.19
N ASP A 146 -19.50 11.78 0.62
CA ASP A 146 -19.14 13.20 0.56
C ASP A 146 -17.71 13.44 1.08
N GLU A 147 -17.09 14.55 0.71
CA GLU A 147 -15.68 14.84 1.02
C GLU A 147 -15.37 14.86 2.53
N GLU A 148 -16.31 15.33 3.36
CA GLU A 148 -16.19 15.28 4.83
C GLU A 148 -16.05 13.82 5.31
N ARG A 149 -16.92 12.92 4.83
CA ARG A 149 -16.88 11.51 5.20
C ARG A 149 -15.70 10.76 4.60
N ALA A 150 -15.25 11.13 3.41
CA ALA A 150 -14.05 10.60 2.79
C ALA A 150 -12.80 10.96 3.61
N ARG A 151 -12.70 12.22 4.04
CA ARG A 151 -11.64 12.70 4.92
C ARG A 151 -11.61 11.95 6.25
N GLU A 152 -12.77 11.85 6.92
CA GLU A 152 -12.88 11.08 8.17
C GLU A 152 -12.51 9.60 7.97
N LEU A 153 -12.91 8.97 6.86
CA LEU A 153 -12.57 7.59 6.56
C LEU A 153 -11.06 7.42 6.44
N VAL A 154 -10.42 8.24 5.62
CA VAL A 154 -8.99 8.18 5.32
C VAL A 154 -8.13 8.45 6.56
N GLU A 155 -8.52 9.43 7.39
CA GLU A 155 -7.86 9.72 8.68
C GLU A 155 -7.81 8.52 9.62
N ASN A 156 -8.85 7.69 9.57
CA ASN A 156 -9.04 6.54 10.45
C ASN A 156 -8.65 5.21 9.80
N MET A 157 -8.22 5.23 8.54
CA MET A 157 -7.78 4.07 7.81
C MET A 157 -6.31 3.79 8.09
N LYS A 158 -6.02 2.92 9.08
CA LYS A 158 -4.65 2.59 9.49
C LYS A 158 -3.77 2.08 8.34
N SER A 159 -4.35 1.31 7.42
CA SER A 159 -3.64 0.80 6.25
C SER A 159 -3.13 1.89 5.31
N ALA A 160 -3.79 3.05 5.23
CA ALA A 160 -3.35 4.17 4.40
C ALA A 160 -1.98 4.67 4.84
N TYR A 161 -1.71 4.65 6.14
CA TYR A 161 -0.45 5.09 6.72
C TYR A 161 0.70 4.17 6.31
N ASN A 162 0.44 2.87 6.11
CA ASN A 162 1.42 1.90 5.60
C ASN A 162 1.77 2.14 4.11
N LEU A 163 1.09 3.05 3.42
CA LEU A 163 1.39 3.43 2.04
C LEU A 163 2.25 4.70 1.95
N LEU A 164 2.48 5.39 3.07
CA LEU A 164 3.31 6.59 3.11
C LEU A 164 4.77 6.26 2.75
N PRO A 165 5.52 7.18 2.11
CA PRO A 165 6.95 7.03 1.92
C PRO A 165 7.66 6.69 3.23
N SER A 166 8.33 5.55 3.25
CA SER A 166 9.12 5.13 4.40
C SER A 166 10.46 5.85 4.43
N GLU A 167 11.24 5.66 5.50
CA GLU A 167 12.60 6.20 5.58
C GLU A 167 13.47 5.73 4.40
N ARG A 168 13.34 4.45 4.03
CA ARG A 168 14.04 3.84 2.90
C ARG A 168 13.62 4.45 1.56
N TYR A 169 12.44 5.06 1.44
CA TYR A 169 12.02 5.73 0.19
C TYR A 169 13.05 6.75 -0.31
N PHE A 170 13.59 7.53 0.62
CA PHE A 170 14.52 8.62 0.35
C PHE A 170 15.93 8.14 -0.06
N ASP A 171 16.24 6.85 0.11
CA ASP A 171 17.46 6.23 -0.43
C ASP A 171 17.36 5.99 -1.95
N PHE A 172 16.15 5.89 -2.49
CA PHE A 172 15.89 5.50 -3.89
C PHE A 172 15.30 6.62 -4.74
N VAL A 173 14.73 7.65 -4.10
CA VAL A 173 14.01 8.72 -4.77
C VAL A 173 14.58 10.07 -4.34
N GLU A 174 15.27 10.74 -5.26
CA GLU A 174 15.94 12.01 -5.00
C GLU A 174 15.02 13.24 -5.12
N SER A 175 13.86 13.10 -5.76
CA SER A 175 12.95 14.25 -5.88
C SER A 175 12.20 14.47 -4.55
N PRO A 176 11.95 15.73 -4.19
CA PRO A 176 11.15 16.04 -3.02
C PRO A 176 9.74 15.45 -3.12
N ILE A 177 9.18 15.13 -1.97
CA ILE A 177 7.78 14.72 -1.82
C ILE A 177 6.85 15.92 -2.01
N VAL A 178 7.27 17.09 -1.50
CA VAL A 178 6.52 18.36 -1.59
C VAL A 178 7.47 19.48 -1.98
N GLU A 179 7.07 20.32 -2.92
CA GLU A 179 7.72 21.60 -3.23
C GLU A 179 6.73 22.73 -3.03
N PHE A 180 7.14 23.81 -2.36
CA PHE A 180 6.29 24.98 -2.17
C PHE A 180 6.60 26.04 -3.23
N ASN A 181 5.60 26.63 -3.88
CA ASN A 181 5.83 27.62 -4.94
C ASN A 181 6.33 28.97 -4.35
N GLU A 182 7.27 29.64 -5.01
CA GLU A 182 7.78 30.98 -4.59
C GLU A 182 6.71 32.08 -4.70
N ASN A 183 5.75 31.89 -5.60
CA ASN A 183 4.75 32.90 -5.98
C ASN A 183 3.35 32.59 -5.44
N SER A 184 3.16 31.48 -4.73
CA SER A 184 1.88 31.17 -4.10
C SER A 184 1.66 32.13 -2.93
N SER A 185 0.71 33.05 -3.08
CA SER A 185 0.32 34.03 -2.07
C SER A 185 -0.56 33.43 -0.96
N ASP A 186 -0.29 32.19 -0.57
CA ASP A 186 -1.25 31.33 0.13
C ASP A 186 -1.48 31.74 1.60
N ALA A 187 -2.65 31.32 2.11
CA ALA A 187 -3.11 31.57 3.48
C ALA A 187 -2.20 31.00 4.58
N TYR A 188 -1.27 30.10 4.23
CA TYR A 188 -0.30 29.47 5.12
C TYR A 188 1.13 29.69 4.61
N ASP A 189 1.99 30.22 5.47
CA ASP A 189 3.37 30.57 5.17
C ASP A 189 4.30 29.33 5.18
N PHE A 190 3.97 28.32 4.37
CA PHE A 190 4.62 27.01 4.42
C PHE A 190 6.13 27.08 4.17
N ARG A 191 6.58 28.01 3.32
CA ARG A 191 8.01 28.20 3.08
C ARG A 191 8.79 28.62 4.32
N ASN A 192 8.20 29.48 5.16
CA ASN A 192 8.84 29.87 6.42
C ASN A 192 8.71 28.78 7.50
N LEU A 193 7.64 27.98 7.45
CA LEU A 193 7.39 26.91 8.45
C LEU A 193 8.21 25.63 8.18
N TYR A 194 8.32 25.21 6.92
CA TYR A 194 8.87 23.91 6.51
C TYR A 194 10.06 24.02 5.52
N GLY A 195 10.45 25.23 5.11
CA GLY A 195 11.48 25.42 4.09
C GLY A 195 10.93 25.34 2.66
N GLU A 196 11.81 25.26 1.66
CA GLU A 196 11.42 25.32 0.24
C GLU A 196 10.77 24.03 -0.28
N LYS A 197 11.08 22.90 0.36
CA LYS A 197 10.69 21.55 -0.04
C LYS A 197 10.76 20.59 1.14
N ILE A 198 10.17 19.41 0.95
CA ILE A 198 10.24 18.27 1.86
C ILE A 198 10.91 17.13 1.11
N ASP A 199 12.16 16.83 1.46
CA ASP A 199 12.98 15.82 0.77
C ASP A 199 13.71 14.86 1.72
N THR A 200 13.36 14.88 3.00
CA THR A 200 13.81 13.91 3.98
C THR A 200 12.64 13.26 4.71
N PHE A 201 12.89 12.09 5.31
CA PHE A 201 11.89 11.40 6.12
C PHE A 201 11.45 12.21 7.34
N GLU A 202 12.39 12.85 8.04
CA GLU A 202 12.10 13.68 9.22
C GLU A 202 11.22 14.87 8.85
N GLU A 203 11.56 15.61 7.79
CA GLU A 203 10.71 16.70 7.28
C GLU A 203 9.32 16.22 6.87
N LEU A 204 9.20 15.03 6.28
CA LEU A 204 7.91 14.47 5.92
C LEU A 204 7.08 14.16 7.18
N GLN A 205 7.68 13.58 8.23
CA GLN A 205 6.98 13.31 9.49
C GLN A 205 6.48 14.62 10.13
N ASP A 206 7.35 15.61 10.24
CA ASP A 206 7.05 16.95 10.76
C ASP A 206 5.90 17.60 9.98
N PHE A 207 5.95 17.51 8.66
CA PHE A 207 4.90 18.04 7.81
C PHE A 207 3.57 17.31 7.98
N LEU A 208 3.56 15.98 8.02
CA LEU A 208 2.34 15.19 8.21
C LEU A 208 1.68 15.43 9.59
N LEU A 209 2.50 15.67 10.61
CA LEU A 209 2.07 16.00 11.97
C LEU A 209 1.65 17.46 12.15
N GLY A 210 1.85 18.30 11.14
CA GLY A 210 1.61 19.73 11.27
C GLY A 210 2.56 20.40 12.26
N ASP A 211 3.75 19.84 12.52
CA ASP A 211 4.72 20.29 13.51
C ASP A 211 5.96 20.90 12.81
N PRO A 212 5.95 22.19 12.47
CA PRO A 212 6.98 22.82 11.67
C PRO A 212 8.27 23.08 12.46
N GLN A 213 9.38 23.17 11.73
CA GLN A 213 10.70 23.51 12.28
C GLN A 213 10.74 24.93 12.88
N SER A 214 9.81 25.80 12.47
CA SER A 214 9.67 27.15 13.02
C SER A 214 8.21 27.59 13.12
N GLY A 215 7.91 28.53 14.03
CA GLY A 215 6.58 29.12 14.12
C GLY A 215 5.57 28.28 14.90
N THR A 216 4.28 28.44 14.57
CA THR A 216 3.18 27.68 15.17
C THR A 216 2.71 26.62 14.18
N GLY A 217 2.50 25.40 14.68
CA GLY A 217 2.04 24.28 13.86
C GLY A 217 0.62 24.41 13.32
N ARG A 218 0.28 23.49 12.41
CA ARG A 218 -1.09 23.31 11.93
C ARG A 218 -1.90 22.57 12.99
N PHE A 219 -3.17 22.92 13.09
CA PHE A 219 -4.13 22.15 13.87
C PHE A 219 -4.96 21.31 12.91
N GLU A 220 -5.42 20.15 13.39
CA GLU A 220 -6.40 19.33 12.68
C GLU A 220 -7.61 20.23 12.35
N PRO A 221 -7.91 20.43 11.06
CA PRO A 221 -9.03 21.26 10.66
C PRO A 221 -10.35 20.53 10.93
N ALA A 222 -11.48 21.24 10.83
CA ALA A 222 -12.78 20.58 10.95
C ALA A 222 -12.98 19.57 9.80
N ALA A 223 -13.74 18.51 10.03
CA ALA A 223 -13.97 17.48 9.01
C ALA A 223 -14.58 18.04 7.70
N ASN A 224 -15.33 19.14 7.80
CA ASN A 224 -15.94 19.84 6.67
C ASN A 224 -15.07 20.99 6.10
N ASP A 225 -13.81 21.10 6.51
CA ASP A 225 -12.82 22.00 5.91
C ASP A 225 -12.09 21.27 4.78
N GLU A 226 -12.51 21.56 3.56
CA GLU A 226 -12.05 20.96 2.31
C GLU A 226 -10.74 21.61 1.79
N GLU A 227 -10.37 22.77 2.35
CA GLU A 227 -9.25 23.58 1.88
C GLU A 227 -7.95 23.28 2.63
N SER A 228 -8.06 23.12 3.95
CA SER A 228 -6.91 22.98 4.84
C SER A 228 -6.28 21.59 4.80
N LEU A 229 -4.95 21.56 4.75
CA LEU A 229 -4.16 20.33 4.93
C LEU A 229 -4.50 19.67 6.26
N ASN A 230 -4.63 18.36 6.22
CA ASN A 230 -4.84 17.60 7.43
C ASN A 230 -3.63 17.55 8.36
N VAL A 231 -3.89 17.11 9.58
CA VAL A 231 -2.88 16.70 10.56
C VAL A 231 -3.09 15.23 10.86
N LEU A 232 -2.10 14.41 10.52
CA LEU A 232 -2.18 12.96 10.64
C LEU A 232 -1.97 12.51 12.09
N LYS A 233 -2.46 11.30 12.39
CA LYS A 233 -2.43 10.76 13.75
C LYS A 233 -1.04 10.23 14.12
N PRO A 234 -0.39 10.76 15.18
CA PRO A 234 0.97 10.33 15.56
C PRO A 234 1.08 8.83 15.82
N TYR A 235 0.07 8.23 16.44
CA TYR A 235 0.06 6.80 16.74
C TYR A 235 0.04 5.95 15.46
N PHE A 236 -0.73 6.34 14.44
CA PHE A 236 -0.77 5.61 13.16
C PHE A 236 0.50 5.79 12.35
N LEU A 237 1.09 6.99 12.34
CA LEU A 237 2.41 7.22 11.73
C LEU A 237 3.50 6.35 12.38
N SER A 238 3.54 6.32 13.72
CA SER A 238 4.50 5.50 14.45
C SER A 238 4.31 4.00 14.19
N GLY A 239 3.04 3.56 14.09
CA GLY A 239 2.70 2.19 13.71
C GLY A 239 3.20 1.85 12.31
N ALA A 240 2.91 2.68 11.32
CA ALA A 240 3.37 2.47 9.94
C ALA A 240 4.90 2.44 9.84
N LYS A 241 5.60 3.33 10.57
CA LYS A 241 7.06 3.30 10.64
C LYS A 241 7.58 1.95 11.13
N LEU A 242 7.02 1.42 12.22
CA LEU A 242 7.44 0.11 12.75
C LEU A 242 7.23 -1.01 11.73
N LYS A 243 6.11 -0.99 10.99
CA LYS A 243 5.86 -1.98 9.93
C LYS A 243 6.89 -1.87 8.80
N HIS A 244 7.24 -0.66 8.39
CA HIS A 244 8.30 -0.43 7.41
C HIS A 244 9.68 -0.85 7.91
N ASP A 245 10.01 -0.59 9.18
CA ASP A 245 11.26 -1.06 9.79
C ASP A 245 11.40 -2.59 9.68
N ASP A 246 10.29 -3.32 9.76
CA ASP A 246 10.23 -4.78 9.59
C ASP A 246 10.31 -5.23 8.12
N ILE A 247 9.51 -4.63 7.22
CA ILE A 247 9.31 -5.17 5.86
C ILE A 247 10.20 -4.53 4.78
N ASP A 248 10.74 -3.33 4.99
CA ASP A 248 11.53 -2.63 3.96
C ASP A 248 12.87 -3.29 3.69
N ASN A 249 13.46 -3.87 4.74
CA ASN A 249 14.72 -4.59 4.69
C ASN A 249 14.53 -6.11 4.59
N TRP A 250 13.28 -6.59 4.54
CA TRP A 250 13.01 -8.01 4.44
C TRP A 250 13.62 -8.61 3.17
N THR A 251 14.35 -9.71 3.34
CA THR A 251 14.95 -10.49 2.25
C THR A 251 14.33 -11.87 2.21
N ALA A 252 13.88 -12.29 1.03
CA ALA A 252 13.30 -13.61 0.88
C ALA A 252 14.30 -14.73 1.16
N PRO A 253 13.93 -15.76 1.95
CA PRO A 253 14.70 -16.99 2.07
C PRO A 253 15.04 -17.60 0.71
N GLU A 254 16.18 -18.28 0.58
CA GLU A 254 16.68 -18.80 -0.71
C GLU A 254 15.70 -19.74 -1.44
N ASN A 255 14.83 -20.41 -0.69
CA ASN A 255 13.81 -21.33 -1.21
C ASN A 255 12.51 -20.64 -1.65
N ILE A 256 12.41 -19.32 -1.52
CA ILE A 256 11.25 -18.52 -1.95
C ILE A 256 11.68 -17.62 -3.10
N GLU A 257 11.12 -17.86 -4.29
CA GLU A 257 11.28 -16.99 -5.44
C GLU A 257 10.40 -15.75 -5.30
N VAL A 258 10.95 -14.56 -5.50
CA VAL A 258 10.19 -13.30 -5.50
C VAL A 258 10.22 -12.67 -6.88
N ILE A 259 9.04 -12.39 -7.42
CA ILE A 259 8.85 -11.69 -8.69
C ILE A 259 8.24 -10.33 -8.40
N GLN A 260 8.97 -9.25 -8.70
CA GLN A 260 8.49 -7.88 -8.59
C GLN A 260 8.02 -7.40 -9.97
N ILE A 261 6.73 -7.09 -10.13
CA ILE A 261 6.15 -6.62 -11.38
C ILE A 261 5.74 -5.15 -11.21
N ALA A 262 6.41 -4.28 -11.95
CA ALA A 262 6.14 -2.85 -11.92
C ALA A 262 5.57 -2.34 -13.26
N GLY A 263 4.53 -1.51 -13.16
CA GLY A 263 4.07 -0.71 -14.28
C GLY A 263 4.98 0.49 -14.51
N TRP A 264 5.17 0.86 -15.79
CA TRP A 264 5.85 2.10 -16.15
C TRP A 264 5.21 2.76 -17.36
N GLY A 265 5.59 4.02 -17.60
CA GLY A 265 5.16 4.80 -18.77
C GLY A 265 3.85 5.57 -18.58
N ILE A 266 3.27 5.57 -17.37
CA ILE A 266 2.28 6.55 -16.94
C ILE A 266 3.02 7.62 -16.13
N LYS A 267 2.84 8.88 -16.52
CA LYS A 267 3.26 10.00 -15.67
C LYS A 267 2.08 10.33 -14.77
N PHE A 268 2.28 10.29 -13.46
CA PHE A 268 1.25 10.52 -12.45
C PHE A 268 0.71 11.97 -12.44
N CYS A 269 -0.56 12.20 -12.80
CA CYS A 269 -1.31 13.45 -12.53
C CYS A 269 -2.50 13.07 -11.67
N ALA A 270 -2.73 13.81 -10.62
CA ALA A 270 -4.08 14.16 -10.20
C ALA A 270 -4.09 15.65 -9.83
N SER A 271 -5.29 16.20 -9.80
CA SER A 271 -5.61 17.60 -9.57
C SER A 271 -6.98 17.59 -8.93
N LEU A 272 -7.12 18.15 -7.73
CA LEU A 272 -8.39 18.52 -7.10
C LEU A 272 -8.20 19.78 -6.21
N SER A 273 -8.71 20.89 -6.76
CA SER A 273 -9.13 22.23 -6.28
C SER A 273 -8.43 23.11 -5.20
N THR A 274 -8.67 24.42 -5.48
CA THR A 274 -8.75 25.70 -4.71
C THR A 274 -7.54 26.32 -4.05
N LEU A 275 -6.52 25.54 -3.69
CA LEU A 275 -5.15 26.03 -3.69
C LEU A 275 -4.54 25.60 -5.03
N ASP A 276 -3.79 26.46 -5.72
CA ASP A 276 -3.23 26.19 -7.06
C ASP A 276 -2.16 25.06 -6.94
N ARG A 277 -2.64 23.81 -6.81
CA ARG A 277 -1.87 22.60 -6.51
C ARG A 277 -1.70 21.83 -7.79
N ASP A 278 -0.45 21.60 -8.16
CA ASP A 278 -0.08 20.72 -9.27
C ASP A 278 0.75 19.56 -8.75
N ILE A 279 0.32 18.33 -9.03
CA ILE A 279 1.18 17.17 -8.86
C ILE A 279 2.28 17.22 -9.93
N LEU A 280 3.51 17.43 -9.47
CA LEU A 280 4.67 17.43 -10.35
C LEU A 280 5.11 16.01 -10.68
N LYS A 281 5.23 15.75 -11.98
CA LYS A 281 5.53 14.42 -12.51
C LYS A 281 7.02 14.22 -12.66
N THR A 282 7.69 13.82 -11.58
CA THR A 282 9.15 13.66 -11.56
C THR A 282 9.59 12.23 -11.87
N HIS A 283 8.75 11.23 -11.62
CA HIS A 283 9.12 9.81 -11.75
C HIS A 283 8.22 8.99 -12.69
N GLU A 284 8.83 7.98 -13.30
CA GLU A 284 8.09 6.93 -14.01
C GLU A 284 7.46 5.96 -13.00
N GLY A 285 6.26 5.48 -13.32
CA GLY A 285 5.52 4.52 -12.51
C GLY A 285 4.24 4.09 -13.20
N ASP A 286 3.31 3.55 -12.41
CA ASP A 286 2.01 3.07 -12.91
C ASP A 286 0.88 4.11 -12.79
N GLY A 287 1.19 5.31 -12.27
CA GLY A 287 0.19 6.32 -11.97
C GLY A 287 -0.35 6.26 -10.55
N THR A 288 0.25 5.48 -9.66
CA THR A 288 0.07 5.58 -8.21
C THR A 288 1.39 5.27 -7.51
N VAL A 289 2.07 4.21 -7.89
CA VAL A 289 3.34 3.76 -7.32
C VAL A 289 4.49 4.15 -8.24
N VAL A 290 5.51 4.80 -7.66
CA VAL A 290 6.74 5.12 -8.38
C VAL A 290 7.57 3.86 -8.61
N LEU A 291 8.25 3.80 -9.77
CA LEU A 291 9.01 2.63 -10.18
C LEU A 291 10.02 2.15 -9.11
N PRO A 292 10.83 3.01 -8.46
CA PRO A 292 11.77 2.55 -7.44
C PRO A 292 11.09 1.86 -6.25
N SER A 293 9.88 2.30 -5.88
CA SER A 293 9.11 1.67 -4.82
C SER A 293 8.53 0.32 -5.25
N ALA A 294 8.06 0.21 -6.49
CA ALA A 294 7.51 -1.03 -7.04
C ALA A 294 8.55 -2.16 -7.17
N VAL A 295 9.85 -1.85 -7.28
CA VAL A 295 10.94 -2.82 -7.41
C VAL A 295 12.04 -2.67 -6.34
N ALA A 296 11.67 -2.23 -5.13
CA ALA A 296 12.62 -1.85 -4.09
C ALA A 296 13.50 -3.01 -3.56
N MET A 297 13.08 -4.28 -3.70
CA MET A 297 13.92 -5.40 -3.28
C MET A 297 15.10 -5.57 -4.23
N SER A 298 16.28 -5.80 -3.64
CA SER A 298 17.53 -6.03 -4.38
C SER A 298 17.45 -7.32 -5.20
N THR A 299 17.98 -7.28 -6.43
CA THR A 299 18.19 -8.45 -7.28
C THR A 299 19.61 -9.02 -7.15
N SER A 300 20.34 -8.63 -6.10
CA SER A 300 21.64 -9.22 -5.79
C SER A 300 21.52 -10.67 -5.32
N THR A 301 20.36 -11.05 -4.79
CA THR A 301 20.01 -12.44 -4.50
C THR A 301 19.38 -13.10 -5.73
N PRO A 302 19.79 -14.34 -6.09
CA PRO A 302 19.39 -14.97 -7.34
C PRO A 302 17.90 -15.36 -7.40
N ASN A 303 17.22 -15.41 -6.25
CA ASN A 303 15.81 -15.73 -6.12
C ASN A 303 14.88 -14.50 -6.23
N VAL A 304 15.41 -13.30 -6.53
CA VAL A 304 14.60 -12.07 -6.67
C VAL A 304 14.72 -11.51 -8.10
N GLU A 305 13.59 -11.45 -8.79
CA GLU A 305 13.47 -10.99 -10.17
C GLU A 305 12.63 -9.71 -10.29
N ARG A 306 12.87 -8.94 -11.37
CA ARG A 306 12.11 -7.72 -11.70
C ARG A 306 11.56 -7.81 -13.12
N TYR A 307 10.28 -7.52 -13.28
CA TYR A 307 9.58 -7.43 -14.55
C TYR A 307 8.91 -6.07 -14.69
N TYR A 308 8.88 -5.56 -15.91
CA TYR A 308 8.33 -4.25 -16.21
C TYR A 308 7.22 -4.35 -17.26
N VAL A 309 6.07 -3.77 -16.96
CA VAL A 309 4.93 -3.69 -17.87
C VAL A 309 4.82 -2.28 -18.42
N ASN A 310 4.97 -2.10 -19.73
CA ASN A 310 4.74 -0.81 -20.36
C ASN A 310 3.23 -0.56 -20.49
N ILE A 311 2.66 0.17 -19.54
CA ILE A 311 1.21 0.38 -19.45
C ILE A 311 0.74 1.26 -20.63
N ARG A 312 1.54 2.24 -21.05
CA ARG A 312 1.19 3.11 -22.19
C ARG A 312 0.99 2.33 -23.48
N ASN A 313 1.87 1.37 -23.76
CA ASN A 313 1.79 0.52 -24.94
C ASN A 313 0.65 -0.50 -24.83
N TYR A 314 0.43 -1.05 -23.63
CA TYR A 314 -0.71 -1.94 -23.38
C TYR A 314 -2.05 -1.22 -23.63
N ASN A 315 -2.23 -0.03 -23.06
CA ASN A 315 -3.46 0.75 -23.21
C ASN A 315 -3.72 1.15 -24.68
N LYS A 316 -2.68 1.52 -25.45
CA LYS A 316 -2.82 1.80 -26.89
C LYS A 316 -3.30 0.60 -27.72
N ARG A 317 -3.00 -0.63 -27.30
CA ARG A 317 -3.41 -1.86 -28.01
C ARG A 317 -4.85 -2.28 -27.74
N ARG A 318 -5.54 -1.68 -26.76
CA ARG A 318 -6.97 -1.94 -26.46
C ARG A 318 -7.95 -0.95 -27.12
N ILE A 319 -7.45 0.08 -27.80
CA ILE A 319 -8.27 1.10 -28.50
C ILE A 319 -8.48 0.71 -29.99
N TYR A 320 -8.15 -0.51 -30.39
CA TYR A 320 -8.40 -1.05 -31.74
C TYR A 320 -9.06 -2.42 -31.65
#